data_AF-A0A9E2J2B3-F1
#
_entry.id   AF-A0A9E2J2B3-F1
#
_cell.length_a   1.000
_cell.length_b   1.000
_cell.length_c   1.000
_cell.angle_alpha   90.00
_cell.angle_beta   90.00
_cell.angle_gamma   90.00
#
_symmetry.space_group_name_H-M   'P 1'
#
loop_
_entity.id
_entity.type
_entity.pdbx_description
1 polymer ?
#
loop_
_entity_poly.entity_id
_entity_poly.type
_entity_poly.pdbx_seq_one_letter_code
_entity_poly.pdbx_strand_id
1 'polypeptide(L)'
;MHYPEAENSLSITPRIEFQDSNAFYTNLYEFDSHMESSQINNYFEVKSIGELKDRNRWEGGVAYTLNHKFYDNYIEKHIRLRFHGQKPKIRIVEPFIQNRDSKFVKINSRTVDILGGKREFTFELLNGNYELEIGTEEERFLQPFPSLKGYPVIINVVPDEDSFIKEIYYRIKIK
;
A
#
# COMPACT_ATOMS: atom_id res chain seq x y z
N MET A 1 -29.19 13.63 -8.53
CA MET A 1 -28.15 12.87 -9.25
C MET A 1 -27.94 11.57 -8.49
N HIS A 2 -28.30 10.43 -9.09
CA HIS A 2 -27.90 9.13 -8.56
C HIS A 2 -26.44 8.91 -8.97
N TYR A 3 -25.55 8.70 -8.00
CA TYR A 3 -24.21 8.25 -8.32
C TYR A 3 -24.29 6.84 -8.90
N PRO A 4 -23.58 6.53 -10.00
CA PRO A 4 -23.47 5.16 -10.46
C PRO A 4 -22.80 4.33 -9.36
N GLU A 5 -23.42 3.21 -8.98
CA GLU A 5 -22.80 2.26 -8.07
C GLU A 5 -21.56 1.66 -8.74
N ALA A 6 -20.42 1.77 -8.08
CA ALA A 6 -19.18 1.15 -8.53
C ALA A 6 -19.14 -0.30 -8.06
N GLU A 7 -19.91 -1.17 -8.74
CA GLU A 7 -19.93 -2.60 -8.42
C GLU A 7 -18.53 -3.22 -8.53
N ASN A 8 -18.15 -4.03 -7.54
CA ASN A 8 -16.90 -4.81 -7.51
C ASN A 8 -15.58 -4.00 -7.63
N SER A 9 -15.63 -2.68 -7.42
CA SER A 9 -14.45 -1.82 -7.46
C SER A 9 -13.55 -1.95 -6.23
N LEU A 10 -12.23 -1.85 -6.44
CA LEU A 10 -11.22 -1.71 -5.39
C LEU A 10 -10.78 -0.25 -5.29
N SER A 11 -10.46 0.17 -4.06
CA SER A 11 -9.99 1.53 -3.81
C SER A 11 -8.62 1.76 -4.45
N ILE A 12 -8.42 2.97 -4.98
CA ILE A 12 -7.12 3.49 -5.43
C ILE A 12 -6.29 4.09 -4.27
N THR A 13 -6.76 3.97 -3.04
CA THR A 13 -6.01 4.37 -1.85
C THR A 13 -4.97 3.30 -1.49
N PRO A 14 -3.70 3.69 -1.24
CA PRO A 14 -2.69 2.78 -0.71
C PRO A 14 -3.15 2.17 0.61
N ARG A 15 -2.89 0.87 0.80
CA ARG A 15 -3.43 0.14 1.95
C ARG A 15 -2.61 -1.09 2.30
N ILE A 16 -2.79 -1.51 3.54
CA ILE A 16 -2.33 -2.80 4.08
C ILE A 16 -3.59 -3.64 4.27
N GLU A 17 -3.60 -4.86 3.78
CA GLU A 17 -4.78 -5.73 3.82
C GLU A 17 -4.43 -7.21 4.02
N PHE A 18 -5.39 -7.96 4.55
CA PHE A 18 -5.43 -9.41 4.45
C PHE A 18 -6.88 -9.91 4.54
N GLN A 19 -7.07 -11.19 4.20
CA GLN A 19 -8.35 -11.87 4.32
C GLN A 19 -8.14 -13.23 5.00
N ASP A 20 -9.03 -13.56 5.93
CA ASP A 20 -9.13 -14.88 6.54
C ASP A 20 -10.51 -15.50 6.25
N SER A 21 -10.86 -16.59 6.95
CA SER A 21 -12.17 -17.24 6.82
C SER A 21 -13.35 -16.39 7.34
N ASN A 22 -13.08 -15.36 8.14
CA ASN A 22 -14.08 -14.59 8.85
C ASN A 22 -14.37 -13.26 8.14
N ALA A 23 -13.33 -12.53 7.73
CA ALA A 23 -13.48 -11.20 7.17
C ALA A 23 -12.28 -10.73 6.33
N PHE A 24 -12.45 -9.55 5.72
CA PHE A 24 -11.39 -8.76 5.09
C PHE A 24 -10.99 -7.64 6.04
N TYR A 25 -9.69 -7.53 6.31
CA TYR A 25 -9.12 -6.58 7.27
C TYR A 25 -8.18 -5.62 6.55
N THR A 26 -8.26 -4.34 6.89
CA THR A 26 -7.42 -3.31 6.29
C THR A 26 -7.29 -2.10 7.21
N ASN A 27 -6.24 -1.31 7.00
CA ASN A 27 -6.11 -0.01 7.66
C ASN A 27 -7.16 1.01 7.17
N LEU A 28 -7.84 0.76 6.04
CA LEU A 28 -8.89 1.66 5.53
C LEU A 28 -10.19 1.63 6.34
N TYR A 29 -10.44 0.59 7.14
CA TYR A 29 -11.60 0.53 8.04
C TYR A 29 -11.30 1.08 9.45
N GLU A 30 -10.06 1.50 9.67
CA GLU A 30 -9.65 2.14 10.91
C GLU A 30 -10.02 3.64 10.91
N PHE A 31 -10.44 4.15 12.07
CA PHE A 31 -10.85 5.55 12.26
C PHE A 31 -10.30 6.15 13.57
N ASP A 32 -9.52 5.37 14.31
CA ASP A 32 -8.94 5.68 15.62
C ASP A 32 -7.41 5.55 15.62
N SER A 33 -6.78 5.52 14.44
CA SER A 33 -5.32 5.57 14.29
C SER A 33 -4.73 6.83 14.92
N HIS A 34 -3.56 6.71 15.54
CA HIS A 34 -2.79 7.87 15.99
C HIS A 34 -1.88 8.36 14.87
N MET A 35 -1.94 9.65 14.55
CA MET A 35 -1.12 10.26 13.49
C MET A 35 -0.33 11.45 14.03
N GLU A 36 0.95 11.48 13.71
CA GLU A 36 1.86 12.56 14.04
C GLU A 36 2.63 12.99 12.79
N SER A 37 2.91 14.28 12.69
CA SER A 37 3.73 14.83 11.61
C SER A 37 4.84 15.71 12.18
N SER A 38 6.02 15.61 11.59
CA SER A 38 7.17 16.44 11.95
C SER A 38 7.94 16.85 10.70
N GLN A 39 8.63 17.99 10.78
CA GLN A 39 9.61 18.39 9.79
C GLN A 39 10.99 18.04 10.32
N ILE A 40 11.75 17.23 9.57
CA ILE A 40 13.09 16.78 9.95
C ILE A 40 14.05 17.18 8.84
N ASN A 41 14.86 18.21 9.08
CA ASN A 41 15.88 18.70 8.15
C ASN A 41 15.37 18.81 6.69
N ASN A 42 15.66 17.78 5.89
CA ASN A 42 15.42 17.67 4.45
C ASN A 42 14.19 16.83 4.06
N TYR A 43 13.32 16.47 5.00
CA TYR A 43 12.05 15.79 4.70
C TYR A 43 10.95 16.16 5.70
N PHE A 44 9.71 15.95 5.27
CA PHE A 44 8.56 15.88 6.17
C PHE A 44 8.28 14.41 6.50
N GLU A 45 8.08 14.10 7.77
CA GLU A 45 7.70 12.76 8.23
C GLU A 45 6.26 12.76 8.69
N VAL A 46 5.50 11.74 8.28
CA VAL A 46 4.17 11.44 8.82
C VAL A 46 4.19 10.01 9.33
N LYS A 47 3.93 9.85 10.63
CA LYS A 47 3.85 8.57 11.31
C LYS A 47 2.40 8.27 11.66
N SER A 48 1.94 7.07 11.33
CA SER A 48 0.62 6.56 11.71
C SER A 48 0.77 5.22 12.42
N ILE A 49 0.05 5.04 13.53
CA ILE A 49 0.03 3.79 14.30
C ILE A 49 -1.41 3.34 14.44
N GLY A 50 -1.66 2.06 14.18
CA GLY A 50 -3.00 1.51 14.19
C GLY A 50 -3.06 -0.01 14.13
N GLU A 51 -4.25 -0.53 13.91
CA GLU A 51 -4.53 -1.96 13.75
C GLU A 51 -5.44 -2.21 12.54
N LEU A 52 -5.17 -3.30 11.80
CA LEU A 52 -6.01 -3.71 10.69
C LEU A 52 -7.36 -4.19 11.22
N LYS A 53 -8.43 -3.59 10.73
CA LYS A 53 -9.80 -3.86 11.18
C LYS A 53 -10.68 -4.32 10.03
N ASP A 54 -11.73 -5.06 10.35
CA ASP A 54 -12.79 -5.40 9.41
C ASP A 54 -13.81 -4.27 9.25
N ARG A 55 -14.83 -4.47 8.41
CA ARG A 55 -15.91 -3.49 8.18
C ARG A 55 -16.74 -3.17 9.44
N ASN A 56 -16.76 -4.08 10.41
CA ASN A 56 -17.43 -3.92 11.70
C ASN A 56 -16.50 -3.34 12.76
N ARG A 57 -15.25 -3.02 12.37
CA ARG A 57 -14.21 -2.40 13.19
C ARG A 57 -13.61 -3.35 14.22
N TRP A 58 -13.71 -4.65 13.97
CA TRP A 58 -13.09 -5.68 14.80
C TRP A 58 -11.64 -5.88 14.39
N GLU A 59 -10.78 -6.04 15.39
CA GLU A 59 -9.34 -6.22 15.24
C GLU A 59 -9.03 -7.55 14.57
N GLY A 60 -8.15 -7.50 13.56
CA GLY A 60 -7.64 -8.67 12.85
C GLY A 60 -6.39 -9.29 13.48
N GLY A 61 -5.86 -8.72 14.58
CA GLY A 61 -4.64 -9.20 15.23
C GLY A 61 -3.36 -8.80 14.50
N VAL A 62 -3.38 -7.73 13.71
CA VAL A 62 -2.21 -7.20 13.01
C VAL A 62 -2.14 -5.70 13.20
N ALA A 63 -1.27 -5.26 14.11
CA ALA A 63 -0.97 -3.85 14.29
C ALA A 63 0.05 -3.37 13.26
N TYR A 64 -0.02 -2.10 12.89
CA TYR A 64 0.91 -1.47 11.96
C TYR A 64 1.46 -0.15 12.51
N THR A 65 2.68 0.17 12.08
CA THR A 65 3.26 1.51 12.15
C THR A 65 3.73 1.87 10.76
N LEU A 66 3.24 2.98 10.22
CA LEU A 66 3.54 3.46 8.89
C LEU A 66 4.22 4.82 9.00
N ASN A 67 5.49 4.88 8.63
CA ASN A 67 6.25 6.12 8.54
C ASN A 67 6.43 6.49 7.07
N HIS A 68 5.89 7.63 6.67
CA HIS A 68 6.11 8.24 5.38
C HIS A 68 7.14 9.36 5.51
N LYS A 69 8.19 9.32 4.69
CA LYS A 69 9.14 10.42 4.57
C LYS A 69 9.02 11.03 3.18
N PHE A 70 8.64 12.30 3.13
CA PHE A 70 8.45 13.06 1.91
C PHE A 70 9.68 13.94 1.68
N TYR A 71 10.45 13.60 0.64
CA TYR A 71 11.57 14.38 0.13
C TYR A 71 11.14 15.09 -1.16
N ASP A 72 11.97 16.01 -1.66
CA ASP A 72 11.66 16.80 -2.86
C ASP A 72 11.33 15.94 -4.10
N ASN A 73 12.04 14.82 -4.27
CA ASN A 73 11.97 13.99 -5.49
C ASN A 73 11.57 12.53 -5.24
N TYR A 74 11.29 12.16 -3.99
CA TYR A 74 10.89 10.79 -3.65
C TYR A 74 10.16 10.72 -2.32
N ILE A 75 9.40 9.64 -2.15
CA ILE A 75 8.79 9.25 -0.89
C ILE A 75 9.40 7.94 -0.44
N GLU A 76 9.76 7.83 0.82
CA GLU A 76 10.07 6.56 1.46
C GLU A 76 8.94 6.16 2.39
N LYS A 77 8.59 4.88 2.37
CA LYS A 77 7.62 4.30 3.27
C LYS A 77 8.28 3.18 4.05
N HIS A 78 8.22 3.29 5.36
CA HIS A 78 8.58 2.23 6.29
C HIS A 78 7.31 1.73 6.96
N ILE A 79 6.99 0.46 6.75
CA ILE A 79 5.87 -0.25 7.37
C ILE A 79 6.42 -1.28 8.32
N ARG A 80 6.09 -1.14 9.59
CA ARG A 80 6.33 -2.15 10.62
C ARG A 80 5.01 -2.83 10.96
N LEU A 81 4.92 -4.12 10.70
CA LEU A 81 3.80 -4.97 11.05
C LEU A 81 4.12 -5.72 12.35
N ARG A 82 3.14 -5.81 13.24
CA ARG A 82 3.20 -6.60 14.47
C ARG A 82 2.02 -7.56 14.50
N PHE A 83 2.31 -8.85 14.56
CA PHE A 83 1.33 -9.93 14.56
C PHE A 83 0.98 -10.32 16.00
N HIS A 84 -0.32 -10.33 16.32
CA HIS A 84 -0.88 -10.71 17.61
C HIS A 84 -1.66 -12.02 17.45
N GLY A 85 -1.03 -13.14 17.81
CA GLY A 85 -1.61 -14.46 17.65
C GLY A 85 -1.50 -14.97 16.23
N GLN A 86 -2.50 -14.67 15.38
CA GLN A 86 -2.51 -15.14 14.00
C GLN A 86 -1.43 -14.44 13.16
N LYS A 87 -0.89 -15.18 12.19
CA LYS A 87 0.15 -14.73 11.26
C LYS A 87 -0.36 -14.85 9.83
N PRO A 88 -1.36 -14.03 9.41
CA PRO A 88 -1.87 -14.07 8.05
C PRO A 88 -0.84 -13.55 7.05
N LYS A 89 -0.95 -13.98 5.80
CA LYS A 89 -0.26 -13.34 4.67
C LYS A 89 -0.86 -11.95 4.47
N ILE A 90 -0.01 -10.94 4.35
CA ILE A 90 -0.41 -9.54 4.19
C ILE A 90 -0.10 -9.08 2.77
N ARG A 91 -1.01 -8.30 2.18
CA ARG A 91 -0.76 -7.52 0.97
C ARG A 91 -0.59 -6.06 1.35
N ILE A 92 0.52 -5.45 0.93
CA ILE A 92 0.68 -4.00 0.93
C ILE A 92 0.44 -3.55 -0.51
N VAL A 93 -0.66 -2.82 -0.74
CA VAL A 93 -1.12 -2.42 -2.06
C VAL A 93 -0.85 -0.94 -2.27
N GLU A 94 -0.08 -0.60 -3.30
CA GLU A 94 0.21 0.77 -3.74
C GLU A 94 -0.33 0.98 -5.16
N PRO A 95 -1.54 1.55 -5.30
CA PRO A 95 -2.11 1.88 -6.60
C PRO A 95 -1.47 3.13 -7.21
N PHE A 96 -1.07 3.05 -8.48
CA PHE A 96 -0.63 4.19 -9.27
C PHE A 96 -1.67 4.55 -10.32
N ILE A 97 -1.86 5.84 -10.59
CA ILE A 97 -2.78 6.27 -11.64
C ILE A 97 -2.27 5.82 -13.01
N GLN A 98 -3.10 5.10 -13.74
CA GLN A 98 -2.84 4.62 -15.09
C GLN A 98 -3.49 5.53 -16.12
N ASN A 99 -2.67 6.16 -16.94
CA ASN A 99 -3.12 6.86 -18.15
C ASN A 99 -3.05 5.92 -19.35
N ARG A 100 -3.63 6.34 -20.49
CA ARG A 100 -3.63 5.57 -21.74
C ARG A 100 -2.23 5.09 -22.17
N ASP A 101 -1.22 5.93 -21.99
CA ASP A 101 0.16 5.66 -22.40
C ASP A 101 1.05 5.15 -21.25
N SER A 102 0.47 4.88 -20.08
CA SER A 102 1.21 4.38 -18.93
C SER A 102 1.66 2.94 -19.14
N LYS A 103 2.91 2.64 -18.78
CA LYS A 103 3.50 1.30 -18.80
C LYS A 103 4.13 0.99 -17.46
N PHE A 104 3.88 -0.21 -16.96
CA PHE A 104 4.44 -0.74 -15.73
C PHE A 104 5.39 -1.88 -16.10
N VAL A 105 6.68 -1.71 -15.81
CA VAL A 105 7.73 -2.64 -16.22
C VAL A 105 8.45 -3.13 -14.99
N LYS A 106 8.28 -4.42 -14.67
CA LYS A 106 9.06 -5.06 -13.60
C LYS A 106 10.49 -5.27 -14.09
N ILE A 107 11.41 -4.44 -13.62
CA ILE A 107 12.82 -4.47 -14.01
C ILE A 107 13.53 -5.65 -13.34
N ASN A 108 13.18 -5.93 -12.08
CA ASN A 108 13.67 -7.09 -11.33
C ASN A 108 12.69 -7.43 -10.18
N SER A 109 13.08 -8.30 -9.24
CA SER A 109 12.22 -8.70 -8.11
C SER A 109 11.88 -7.58 -7.11
N ARG A 110 12.60 -6.47 -7.15
CA ARG A 110 12.49 -5.33 -6.21
C ARG A 110 12.13 -4.01 -6.86
N THR A 111 12.27 -3.89 -8.18
CA THR A 111 12.14 -2.62 -8.89
C THR A 111 11.08 -2.70 -9.98
N VAL A 112 10.18 -1.71 -9.98
CA VAL A 112 9.17 -1.50 -11.02
C VAL A 112 9.31 -0.08 -11.55
N ASP A 113 9.49 0.02 -12.86
CA ASP A 113 9.43 1.31 -13.55
C ASP A 113 8.01 1.60 -14.00
N ILE A 114 7.61 2.85 -13.79
CA ILE A 114 6.27 3.38 -14.09
C ILE A 114 6.48 4.52 -15.08
N LEU A 115 6.26 4.20 -16.34
CA LEU A 115 6.51 5.09 -17.47
C LEU A 115 5.19 5.69 -17.96
N GLY A 116 5.22 6.91 -18.48
CA GLY A 116 4.08 7.53 -19.17
C GLY A 116 3.53 8.80 -18.52
N GLY A 117 2.99 9.69 -19.34
CA GLY A 117 2.60 11.04 -18.93
C GLY A 117 3.77 12.03 -18.99
N LYS A 118 3.80 13.01 -18.06
CA LYS A 118 4.84 14.06 -17.99
C LYS A 118 6.04 13.70 -17.10
N ARG A 119 5.91 12.67 -16.25
CA ARG A 119 6.92 12.25 -15.29
C ARG A 119 6.94 10.74 -15.22
N GLU A 120 8.13 10.19 -15.10
CA GLU A 120 8.34 8.76 -14.88
C GLU A 120 8.71 8.54 -13.42
N PHE A 121 8.35 7.37 -12.91
CA PHE A 121 8.61 7.00 -11.53
C PHE A 121 9.28 5.64 -11.46
N THR A 122 10.03 5.41 -10.41
CA THR A 122 10.52 4.08 -10.03
C THR A 122 10.01 3.75 -8.63
N PHE A 123 9.40 2.59 -8.53
CA PHE A 123 9.14 1.92 -7.26
C PHE A 123 10.30 0.97 -6.95
N GLU A 124 10.82 1.02 -5.74
CA GLU A 124 11.95 0.21 -5.30
C GLU A 124 11.72 -0.33 -3.88
N LEU A 125 11.76 -1.66 -3.72
CA LEU A 125 11.90 -2.30 -2.41
C LEU A 125 13.33 -2.11 -1.89
N LEU A 126 13.47 -1.37 -0.80
CA LEU A 126 14.77 -1.06 -0.18
C LEU A 126 15.27 -2.18 0.73
N ASN A 127 14.37 -3.03 1.24
CA ASN A 127 14.74 -4.15 2.09
C ASN A 127 13.92 -5.41 1.80
N GLY A 128 14.38 -6.52 2.37
CA GLY A 128 13.69 -7.81 2.32
C GLY A 128 13.70 -8.48 0.96
N ASN A 129 13.20 -9.71 0.95
CA ASN A 129 12.94 -10.50 -0.26
C ASN A 129 11.45 -10.81 -0.30
N TYR A 130 10.66 -9.77 -0.57
CA TYR A 130 9.22 -9.90 -0.70
C TYR A 130 8.84 -10.23 -2.14
N GLU A 131 7.74 -10.95 -2.32
CA GLU A 131 7.18 -11.14 -3.65
C GLU A 131 6.47 -9.85 -4.08
N LEU A 132 6.87 -9.35 -5.25
CA LEU A 132 6.35 -8.11 -5.83
C LEU A 132 5.48 -8.44 -7.04
N GLU A 133 4.20 -8.12 -6.99
CA GLU A 133 3.26 -8.26 -8.09
C GLU A 133 2.89 -6.88 -8.67
N ILE A 134 2.50 -6.87 -9.94
CA ILE A 134 2.00 -5.66 -10.60
C ILE A 134 0.72 -6.02 -11.36
N GLY A 135 -0.29 -5.15 -11.33
CA GLY A 135 -1.50 -5.29 -12.14
C GLY A 135 -2.49 -6.37 -11.70
N THR A 136 -2.25 -7.07 -10.58
CA THR A 136 -3.21 -8.04 -10.03
C THR A 136 -4.55 -7.34 -9.77
N GLU A 137 -5.62 -7.83 -10.40
CA GLU A 137 -6.98 -7.26 -10.34
C GLU A 137 -7.11 -5.84 -10.93
N GLU A 138 -6.25 -5.45 -11.89
CA GLU A 138 -6.22 -4.10 -12.47
C GLU A 138 -7.58 -3.58 -12.97
N GLU A 139 -8.45 -4.47 -13.44
CA GLU A 139 -9.79 -4.15 -13.93
C GLU A 139 -10.71 -3.64 -12.81
N ARG A 140 -10.43 -4.00 -11.56
CA ARG A 140 -11.21 -3.59 -10.39
C ARG A 140 -10.78 -2.24 -9.84
N PHE A 141 -9.60 -1.74 -10.18
CA PHE A 141 -9.10 -0.42 -9.73
C PHE A 141 -9.67 0.72 -10.59
N LEU A 142 -10.98 0.77 -10.77
CA LEU A 142 -11.68 1.82 -11.50
C LEU A 142 -12.50 2.68 -10.54
N GLN A 143 -12.28 3.99 -10.61
CA GLN A 143 -13.07 4.98 -9.87
C GLN A 143 -13.89 5.81 -10.87
N PRO A 144 -15.22 5.67 -10.91
CA PRO A 144 -16.05 6.34 -11.90
C PRO A 144 -15.97 7.86 -11.81
N PHE A 145 -15.75 8.38 -10.59
CA PHE A 145 -15.48 9.79 -10.34
C PHE A 145 -14.21 9.92 -9.49
N PRO A 146 -13.17 10.66 -9.93
CA PRO A 146 -13.10 11.52 -11.12
C PRO A 146 -12.65 10.77 -12.39
N SER A 147 -13.16 9.56 -12.64
CA SER A 147 -12.82 8.72 -13.81
C SER A 147 -11.34 8.35 -13.88
N LEU A 148 -10.83 7.81 -12.76
CA LEU A 148 -9.45 7.35 -12.65
C LEU A 148 -9.37 5.82 -12.76
N LYS A 149 -8.36 5.33 -13.48
CA LYS A 149 -7.94 3.93 -13.42
C LYS A 149 -6.65 3.84 -12.61
N GLY A 150 -6.59 2.91 -11.68
CA GLY A 150 -5.40 2.56 -10.92
C GLY A 150 -4.72 1.32 -11.49
N TYR A 151 -3.44 1.19 -11.23
CA TYR A 151 -2.65 0.00 -11.50
C TYR A 151 -1.83 -0.33 -10.24
N PRO A 152 -2.10 -1.46 -9.57
CA PRO A 152 -1.49 -1.75 -8.29
C PRO A 152 -0.07 -2.29 -8.44
N VAL A 153 0.82 -1.83 -7.58
CA VAL A 153 2.04 -2.53 -7.19
C VAL A 153 1.79 -3.15 -5.83
N ILE A 154 1.97 -4.46 -5.69
CA ILE A 154 1.60 -5.21 -4.49
C ILE A 154 2.82 -5.90 -3.93
N ILE A 155 3.08 -5.69 -2.64
CA ILE A 155 4.10 -6.41 -1.88
C ILE A 155 3.38 -7.48 -1.06
N ASN A 156 3.67 -8.75 -1.35
CA ASN A 156 3.21 -9.88 -0.57
C ASN A 156 4.18 -10.16 0.59
N VAL A 157 3.67 -10.05 1.81
CA VAL A 157 4.42 -10.26 3.04
C VAL A 157 3.96 -11.55 3.69
N VAL A 158 4.86 -12.53 3.71
CA VAL A 158 4.68 -13.77 4.48
C VAL A 158 5.33 -13.57 5.86
N PRO A 159 4.59 -13.76 6.95
CA PRO A 159 5.16 -13.67 8.31
C PRO A 159 6.14 -14.81 8.56
N ASP A 160 7.15 -14.57 9.40
CA ASP A 160 8.10 -15.62 9.79
C ASP A 160 7.50 -16.48 10.91
N GLU A 161 7.86 -17.76 10.92
CA GLU A 161 7.43 -18.70 11.98
C GLU A 161 7.92 -18.24 13.37
N ASP A 162 9.16 -17.73 13.45
CA ASP A 162 9.81 -17.37 14.71
C ASP A 162 9.77 -15.86 15.05
N SER A 163 9.15 -15.02 14.21
CA SER A 163 9.03 -13.57 14.46
C SER A 163 7.58 -13.11 14.48
N PHE A 164 7.29 -12.15 15.36
CA PHE A 164 6.00 -11.43 15.39
C PHE A 164 6.11 -10.04 14.75
N ILE A 165 7.26 -9.70 14.18
CA ILE A 165 7.51 -8.37 13.59
C ILE A 165 8.04 -8.55 12.18
N LYS A 166 7.50 -7.75 11.26
CA LYS A 166 8.04 -7.56 9.90
C LYS A 166 8.24 -6.08 9.63
N GLU A 167 9.35 -5.75 8.98
CA GLU A 167 9.62 -4.38 8.55
C GLU A 167 9.84 -4.34 7.04
N ILE A 168 9.11 -3.46 6.38
CA ILE A 168 9.08 -3.29 4.93
C ILE A 168 9.45 -1.84 4.63
N TYR A 169 10.45 -1.64 3.79
CA TYR A 169 10.95 -0.35 3.39
C TYR A 169 10.92 -0.28 1.87
N TYR A 170 10.26 0.74 1.34
CA TYR A 170 10.25 0.99 -0.10
C TYR A 170 10.28 2.48 -0.42
N ARG A 171 10.67 2.78 -1.65
CA ARG A 171 10.81 4.12 -2.18
C ARG A 171 10.02 4.26 -3.46
N ILE A 172 9.39 5.42 -3.64
CA ILE A 172 8.81 5.87 -4.89
C ILE A 172 9.55 7.15 -5.29
N LYS A 173 10.29 7.11 -6.39
CA LYS A 173 11.16 8.20 -6.83
C LYS A 173 10.74 8.72 -8.21
N ILE A 174 10.79 10.03 -8.40
CA ILE A 174 10.67 10.67 -9.71
C ILE A 174 12.00 10.50 -10.47
N LYS A 175 11.94 10.08 -11.73
CA LYS A 175 13.10 10.03 -12.63
C LYS A 175 13.45 11.41 -13.18
#